data_AF-A0A3D2FPE8-F1
#
_entry.id   AF-A0A3D2FPE8-F1
#
_cell.length_a   1.000
_cell.length_b   1.000
_cell.length_c   1.000
_cell.angle_alpha   90.00
_cell.angle_beta   90.00
_cell.angle_gamma   90.00
#
_symmetry.space_group_name_H-M   'P 1'
#
loop_
_entity.id
_entity.type
_entity.pdbx_description
1 polymer ?
#
loop_
_entity_poly.entity_id
_entity_poly.type
_entity_poly.pdbx_seq_one_letter_code
_entity_poly.pdbx_strand_id
1 'polypeptide(L)'
;VPVADNVVEFAVNLVSATRPGENAKDDINEWIDWGAGPRASQFLILGAKAKAILEGRPTADIDDVKSLALPVLRHRVLPNFNAEAEGMSVDDIISKLIN
;
A
#
# COMPACT_ATOMS: atom_id res chain seq x y z
N VAL A 1 13.85 14.92 -7.26
CA VAL A 1 13.95 13.46 -7.23
C VAL A 1 12.98 12.85 -8.24
N PRO A 2 13.48 12.39 -9.38
CA PRO A 2 12.69 11.63 -10.34
C PRO A 2 12.32 10.26 -9.77
N VAL A 3 11.29 9.66 -10.34
CA VAL A 3 10.79 8.33 -9.99
C VAL A 3 10.52 7.62 -11.31
N ALA A 4 11.01 6.39 -11.43
CA ALA A 4 10.82 5.57 -12.62
C ALA A 4 9.37 5.07 -12.70
N ASP A 5 8.88 4.82 -13.92
CA ASP A 5 7.48 4.43 -14.17
C ASP A 5 7.11 3.14 -13.43
N ASN A 6 8.02 2.17 -13.34
CA ASN A 6 7.80 0.92 -12.60
C ASN A 6 7.58 1.14 -11.09
N VAL A 7 8.18 2.17 -10.49
CA VAL A 7 7.97 2.53 -9.08
C VAL A 7 6.58 3.15 -8.89
N VAL A 8 6.15 4.00 -9.83
CA VAL A 8 4.80 4.56 -9.85
C VAL A 8 3.76 3.45 -10.02
N GLU A 9 3.98 2.57 -10.98
CA GLU A 9 3.11 1.43 -11.26
C GLU A 9 3.02 0.50 -10.05
N PHE A 10 4.14 0.20 -9.38
CA PHE A 10 4.14 -0.56 -8.13
C PHE A 10 3.26 0.10 -7.06
N ALA A 11 3.37 1.41 -6.84
CA ALA A 11 2.54 2.12 -5.86
C ALA A 11 1.04 2.12 -6.22
N VAL A 12 0.71 2.19 -7.51
CA VAL A 12 -0.68 2.11 -8.00
C VAL A 12 -1.22 0.69 -7.83
N ASN A 13 -0.43 -0.33 -8.17
CA ASN A 13 -0.82 -1.73 -8.04
C ASN A 13 -1.00 -2.13 -6.59
N LEU A 14 -0.08 -1.73 -5.69
CA LEU A 14 -0.20 -1.96 -4.25
C LEU A 14 -1.50 -1.35 -3.69
N VAL A 15 -1.80 -0.09 -4.01
CA VAL A 15 -3.03 0.56 -3.56
C VAL A 15 -4.26 -0.11 -4.15
N SER A 16 -4.20 -0.53 -5.42
CA SER A 16 -5.29 -1.23 -6.09
C SER A 16 -5.57 -2.59 -5.46
N ALA A 17 -4.53 -3.30 -5.02
CA ALA A 17 -4.63 -4.59 -4.37
C ALA A 17 -5.30 -4.52 -2.98
N THR A 18 -5.47 -3.32 -2.39
CA THR A 18 -6.24 -3.15 -1.14
C THR A 18 -7.75 -3.11 -1.37
N ARG A 19 -8.22 -3.05 -2.61
CA ARG A 19 -9.66 -2.86 -2.91
C ARG A 19 -10.31 -4.21 -3.21
N PRO A 20 -11.41 -4.57 -2.52
CA PRO A 20 -12.19 -5.76 -2.85
C PRO A 20 -12.90 -5.57 -4.20
N GLY A 21 -13.23 -6.68 -4.87
CA GLY A 21 -13.90 -6.73 -6.16
C GLY A 21 -13.53 -7.96 -6.98
N GLU A 22 -14.01 -8.02 -8.23
CA GLU A 22 -13.88 -9.19 -9.10
C GLU A 22 -12.42 -9.61 -9.39
N ASN A 23 -11.48 -8.67 -9.35
CA ASN A 23 -10.06 -8.92 -9.64
C ASN A 23 -9.17 -8.92 -8.38
N ALA A 24 -9.77 -8.85 -7.19
CA ALA A 24 -9.02 -8.92 -5.94
C ALA A 24 -8.64 -10.38 -5.61
N LYS A 25 -7.59 -10.56 -4.82
CA LYS A 25 -7.28 -11.87 -4.23
C LYS A 25 -8.41 -12.29 -3.30
N ASP A 26 -8.66 -13.59 -3.16
CA ASP A 26 -9.73 -14.13 -2.32
C ASP A 26 -9.65 -13.59 -0.88
N ASP A 27 -8.48 -13.67 -0.25
CA ASP A 27 -8.23 -13.12 1.09
C ASP A 27 -8.57 -11.62 1.21
N ILE A 28 -8.44 -10.84 0.14
CA ILE A 28 -8.77 -9.41 0.16
C ILE A 28 -10.28 -9.19 0.12
N ASN A 29 -11.00 -9.99 -0.66
CA ASN A 29 -12.46 -9.99 -0.66
C ASN A 29 -13.03 -10.52 0.67
N GLU A 30 -12.33 -11.44 1.31
CA GLU A 30 -12.74 -12.01 2.60
C GLU A 30 -12.48 -11.07 3.77
N TRP A 31 -11.42 -10.26 3.74
CA TRP A 31 -10.99 -9.46 4.90
C TRP A 31 -11.21 -7.95 4.81
N ILE A 32 -11.45 -7.37 3.62
CA ILE A 32 -11.53 -5.90 3.45
C ILE A 32 -12.91 -5.48 2.95
N ASP A 33 -13.58 -4.57 3.67
CA ASP A 33 -14.81 -3.91 3.21
C ASP A 33 -14.52 -2.70 2.32
N TRP A 34 -13.46 -1.95 2.62
CA TRP A 34 -13.12 -0.74 1.87
C TRP A 34 -11.60 -0.54 1.74
N GLY A 35 -11.13 -0.46 0.50
CA GLY A 35 -9.71 -0.26 0.19
C GLY A 35 -9.29 1.21 -0.01
N ALA A 36 -7.99 1.41 -0.14
CA ALA A 36 -7.41 2.74 -0.32
C ALA A 36 -7.70 3.33 -1.71
N GLY A 37 -8.01 4.63 -1.75
CA GLY A 37 -8.22 5.39 -2.98
C GLY A 37 -6.93 5.92 -3.63
N PRO A 38 -7.00 6.54 -4.83
CA PRO A 38 -5.84 6.97 -5.62
C PRO A 38 -4.92 7.99 -4.93
N ARG A 39 -5.43 8.72 -3.93
CA ARG A 39 -4.61 9.60 -3.08
C ARG A 39 -3.52 8.83 -2.34
N ALA A 40 -3.74 7.57 -1.97
CA ALA A 40 -2.73 6.76 -1.30
C ALA A 40 -1.49 6.57 -2.18
N SER A 41 -1.66 6.31 -3.47
CA SER A 41 -0.54 6.17 -4.42
C SER A 41 0.28 7.46 -4.50
N GLN A 42 -0.38 8.61 -4.51
CA GLN A 42 0.30 9.91 -4.52
C GLN A 42 1.15 10.12 -3.25
N PHE A 43 0.62 9.77 -2.07
CA PHE A 43 1.34 9.89 -0.81
C PHE A 43 2.50 8.90 -0.69
N LEU A 44 2.34 7.68 -1.21
CA LEU A 44 3.44 6.70 -1.31
C LEU A 44 4.60 7.26 -2.13
N ILE A 45 4.31 7.81 -3.31
CA ILE A 45 5.35 8.37 -4.19
C ILE A 45 5.97 9.65 -3.60
N LEU A 46 5.17 10.52 -2.98
CA LEU A 46 5.68 11.73 -2.35
C LEU A 46 6.61 11.39 -1.17
N GLY A 47 6.18 10.46 -0.32
CA GLY A 47 7.00 9.97 0.79
C GLY A 47 8.27 9.27 0.30
N ALA A 48 8.17 8.45 -0.75
CA ALA A 48 9.32 7.72 -1.30
C ALA A 48 10.40 8.69 -1.82
N LYS A 49 9.97 9.75 -2.51
CA LYS A 49 10.86 10.86 -2.91
C LYS A 49 11.51 11.52 -1.70
N ALA A 50 10.73 11.85 -0.67
CA ALA A 50 11.26 12.50 0.53
C ALA A 50 12.28 11.61 1.24
N LYS A 51 12.00 10.31 1.38
CA LYS A 51 12.90 9.34 1.99
C LYS A 51 14.21 9.21 1.22
N ALA A 52 14.16 9.07 -0.11
CA ALA A 52 15.35 9.02 -0.94
C ALA A 52 16.25 10.26 -0.77
N ILE A 53 15.65 11.46 -0.70
CA ILE A 53 16.39 12.71 -0.43
C ILE A 53 17.08 12.67 0.93
N LEU A 54 16.36 12.26 1.98
CA LEU A 54 16.89 12.19 3.34
C LEU A 54 18.05 11.19 3.47
N GLU A 55 18.06 10.15 2.64
CA GLU A 55 19.13 9.16 2.55
C GLU A 55 20.26 9.55 1.57
N GLY A 56 20.19 10.74 0.96
CA GLY A 56 21.18 11.21 -0.01
C GLY A 56 21.14 10.48 -1.36
N ARG A 57 20.09 9.69 -1.63
CA ARG A 57 19.88 9.02 -2.92
C ARG A 57 19.18 9.96 -3.90
N PRO A 58 19.61 10.00 -5.18
CA PRO A 58 19.03 10.93 -6.16
C PRO A 58 17.66 10.49 -6.69
N THR A 59 17.28 9.23 -6.51
CA THR A 59 16.09 8.58 -7.08
C THR A 59 15.42 7.70 -6.03
N ALA A 60 14.08 7.69 -6.01
CA ALA A 60 13.36 6.73 -5.17
C ALA A 60 13.23 5.37 -5.87
N ASP A 61 13.18 4.31 -5.07
CA ASP A 61 13.00 2.94 -5.53
C ASP A 61 11.72 2.30 -4.95
N ILE A 62 11.50 1.02 -5.25
CA ILE A 62 10.33 0.28 -4.76
C ILE A 62 10.42 0.08 -3.24
N ASP A 63 11.61 -0.09 -2.67
CA ASP A 63 11.77 -0.34 -1.23
C ASP A 63 11.40 0.91 -0.41
N ASP A 64 11.60 2.10 -0.97
CA ASP A 64 11.06 3.34 -0.43
C ASP A 64 9.54 3.29 -0.30
N VAL A 65 8.84 2.89 -1.38
CA VAL A 65 7.37 2.74 -1.39
C VAL A 65 6.93 1.69 -0.38
N LYS A 66 7.57 0.52 -0.34
CA LYS A 66 7.26 -0.56 0.61
C LYS A 66 7.40 -0.09 2.05
N SER A 67 8.46 0.64 2.37
CA SER A 67 8.70 1.15 3.73
C SER A 67 7.66 2.17 4.21
N LEU A 68 6.93 2.79 3.29
CA LEU A 68 5.89 3.77 3.57
C LEU A 68 4.48 3.22 3.48
N ALA A 69 4.32 1.93 3.14
CA ALA A 69 3.03 1.30 2.97
C ALA A 69 2.19 1.34 4.24
N LEU A 70 2.72 0.90 5.39
CA LEU A 70 1.99 0.95 6.67
C LEU A 70 1.54 2.37 7.06
N PRO A 71 2.43 3.38 7.17
CA PRO A 71 2.01 4.72 7.58
C PRO A 71 1.02 5.37 6.62
N VAL A 72 1.05 5.05 5.32
CA VAL A 72 0.11 5.60 4.33
C VAL A 72 -1.22 4.83 4.28
N LEU A 73 -1.21 3.51 4.40
CA LEU A 73 -2.37 2.66 4.13
C LEU A 73 -3.19 2.28 5.38
N ARG A 74 -2.58 2.24 6.58
CA ARG A 74 -3.23 1.75 7.82
C ARG A 74 -4.56 2.44 8.13
N HIS A 75 -4.69 3.72 7.82
CA HIS A 75 -5.89 4.53 8.07
C HIS A 75 -6.77 4.69 6.82
N ARG A 76 -6.52 3.89 5.78
CA ARG A 76 -7.18 3.98 4.47
C ARG A 76 -7.76 2.64 4.00
N VAL A 77 -7.57 1.60 4.79
CA VAL A 77 -8.11 0.27 4.59
C VAL A 77 -9.01 -0.03 5.78
N LEU A 78 -10.22 -0.48 5.50
CA LEU A 78 -11.19 -0.90 6.50
C LEU A 78 -11.37 -2.42 6.42
N PRO A 79 -10.82 -3.17 7.38
CA PRO A 79 -11.10 -4.59 7.52
C PRO A 79 -12.55 -4.81 7.91
N ASN A 80 -13.05 -6.00 7.62
CA ASN A 80 -14.39 -6.43 7.97
C ASN A 80 -14.39 -7.35 9.20
N PHE A 81 -15.58 -7.81 9.58
CA PHE A 81 -15.75 -8.67 10.75
C PHE A 81 -15.06 -10.05 10.62
N ASN A 82 -14.89 -10.58 9.41
CA ASN A 82 -14.19 -11.84 9.21
C ASN A 82 -12.70 -11.70 9.54
N ALA A 83 -12.09 -10.59 9.11
CA ALA A 83 -10.72 -10.26 9.48
C ALA A 83 -10.54 -10.19 11.01
N GLU A 84 -11.48 -9.55 11.71
CA GLU A 84 -11.47 -9.49 13.18
C GLU A 84 -11.62 -10.87 13.82
N ALA A 85 -12.52 -11.72 13.29
CA ALA A 85 -12.75 -13.07 13.78
C ALA A 85 -11.51 -13.97 13.62
N GLU A 86 -10.71 -13.75 12.58
CA GLU A 86 -9.43 -14.43 12.35
C GLU A 86 -8.24 -13.79 13.08
N GLY A 87 -8.48 -12.69 13.80
CA GLY A 87 -7.44 -11.96 14.53
C GLY A 87 -6.48 -11.18 13.63
N MET A 88 -6.88 -10.90 12.38
CA MET A 88 -6.09 -10.15 11.41
C MET A 88 -6.21 -8.65 11.68
N SER A 89 -5.08 -7.98 11.94
CA SER A 89 -5.04 -6.52 11.99
C SER A 89 -4.87 -5.92 10.59
N VAL A 90 -5.22 -4.64 10.45
CA VAL A 90 -4.95 -3.87 9.22
C VAL A 90 -3.48 -3.96 8.80
N ASP A 91 -2.57 -3.96 9.78
CA ASP A 91 -1.13 -4.01 9.54
C ASP A 91 -0.68 -5.36 8.99
N ASP A 92 -1.29 -6.45 9.48
CA ASP A 92 -1.02 -7.80 8.99
C ASP A 92 -1.47 -7.93 7.53
N ILE A 93 -2.67 -7.43 7.22
CA ILE A 93 -3.24 -7.42 5.87
C ILE A 93 -2.35 -6.60 4.91
N ILE A 94 -1.95 -5.40 5.31
CA ILE A 94 -1.06 -4.55 4.49
C ILE A 94 0.32 -5.22 4.32
N SER A 95 0.87 -5.81 5.37
CA SER A 95 2.17 -6.50 5.30
C SER A 95 2.14 -7.67 4.33
N LYS A 96 1.03 -8.40 4.28
CA LYS A 96 0.81 -9.48 3.31
C LYS A 96 0.74 -9.01 1.86
N LEU A 97 0.31 -7.76 1.62
CA LEU A 97 0.26 -7.17 0.27
C LEU A 97 1.62 -6.68 -0.25
N ILE A 98 2.58 -6.45 0.64
CA ILE A 98 3.91 -5.91 0.32
C ILE A 98 4.93 -7.02 -0.02
N ASN A 99 4.71 -8.21 0.54
CA ASN A 99 5.51 -9.42 0.35
C ASN A 99 5.11 -10.18 -0.92
#